data_AF-A0A5C7ADF7-F1
#
_entry.id   AF-A0A5C7ADF7-F1
#
_cell.length_a   1.000
_cell.length_b   1.000
_cell.length_c   1.000
_cell.angle_alpha   90.00
_cell.angle_beta   90.00
_cell.angle_gamma   90.00
#
_symmetry.space_group_name_H-M   'P 1'
#
loop_
_entity.id
_entity.type
_entity.pdbx_description
1 polymer ?
#
loop_
_entity_poly.entity_id
_entity_poly.type
_entity_poly.pdbx_seq_one_letter_code
_entity_poly.pdbx_strand_id
1 'polypeptide(L)'
;MKQEMIRRTKQFAIDVWRLCSKLPHTREFNSYVNQLIRSSSSVAANYRAVGRAKSKADFINKLKIVEEEADESQFFLEVIDEINTDLELSPEIKRLIKEADELVAIVVASIKTARSS
;
A
#
# COMPACT_ATOMS: atom_id res chain seq x y z
N MET A 1 9.73 -11.34 10.15
CA MET A 1 8.59 -10.43 10.44
C MET A 1 8.90 -8.92 10.38
N LYS A 2 9.44 -8.22 11.40
CA LYS A 2 9.58 -6.73 11.32
C LYS A 2 10.44 -6.24 10.14
N GLN A 3 11.66 -6.75 9.98
CA GLN A 3 12.55 -6.36 8.88
C GLN A 3 12.01 -6.78 7.51
N GLU A 4 11.36 -7.93 7.47
CA GLU A 4 10.70 -8.47 6.29
C GLU A 4 9.56 -7.56 5.83
N MET A 5 8.69 -7.11 6.73
CA MET A 5 7.61 -6.18 6.39
C MET A 5 8.11 -4.79 6.00
N ILE A 6 9.19 -4.29 6.62
CA ILE A 6 9.86 -3.06 6.16
C ILE A 6 10.35 -3.22 4.71
N ARG A 7 10.93 -4.37 4.37
CA ARG A 7 11.36 -4.65 3.00
C ARG A 7 10.18 -4.78 2.05
N ARG A 8 9.13 -5.52 2.46
CA ARG A 8 7.94 -5.83 1.67
C ARG A 8 7.14 -4.57 1.32
N THR A 9 6.79 -3.76 2.31
CA THR A 9 6.11 -2.46 2.13
C THR A 9 6.93 -1.49 1.27
N LYS A 10 8.25 -1.44 1.44
CA LYS A 10 9.13 -0.65 0.58
C LYS A 10 9.11 -1.15 -0.87
N GLN A 11 9.13 -2.47 -1.08
CA GLN A 11 9.09 -3.06 -2.40
C GLN A 11 7.74 -2.76 -3.08
N PHE A 12 6.64 -2.85 -2.34
CA PHE A 12 5.31 -2.46 -2.81
C PHE A 12 5.30 -1.02 -3.34
N ALA A 13 5.79 -0.05 -2.56
CA ALA A 13 5.88 1.35 -2.99
C ALA A 13 6.74 1.53 -4.27
N ILE A 14 7.85 0.81 -4.39
CA ILE A 14 8.72 0.86 -5.58
C ILE A 14 8.03 0.28 -6.80
N ASP A 15 7.36 -0.85 -6.65
CA ASP A 15 6.69 -1.53 -7.75
C ASP A 15 5.48 -0.72 -8.23
N VAL A 16 4.71 -0.13 -7.30
CA VAL A 16 3.65 0.84 -7.62
C VAL A 16 4.23 2.03 -8.41
N TRP A 17 5.36 2.60 -7.97
CA TRP A 17 6.00 3.69 -8.71
C TRP A 17 6.39 3.27 -10.14
N ARG A 18 6.94 2.06 -10.31
CA ARG A 18 7.30 1.50 -11.63
C ARG A 18 6.07 1.27 -12.50
N LEU A 19 4.97 0.78 -11.95
CA LEU A 19 3.68 0.67 -12.66
C LEU A 19 3.23 2.05 -13.12
N CYS A 20 3.15 3.02 -12.20
CA CYS A 20 2.72 4.39 -12.50
C CYS A 20 3.55 5.06 -13.59
N SER A 21 4.86 4.78 -13.66
CA SER A 21 5.74 5.31 -14.71
C SER A 21 5.39 4.84 -16.13
N LYS A 22 4.63 3.75 -16.26
CA LYS A 22 4.19 3.17 -17.53
C LYS A 22 2.77 3.61 -17.92
N LEU A 23 2.02 4.26 -17.02
CA LEU A 23 0.66 4.69 -17.28
C LEU A 23 0.61 5.92 -18.21
N PRO A 24 -0.51 6.16 -18.90
CA PRO A 24 -0.68 7.34 -19.74
C PRO A 24 -0.48 8.65 -18.97
N HIS A 25 0.17 9.61 -19.62
CA HIS A 25 0.40 10.94 -19.04
C HIS A 25 -0.73 11.90 -19.44
N THR A 26 -1.94 11.65 -18.91
CA THR A 26 -3.10 12.52 -19.09
C THR A 26 -3.51 13.18 -17.77
N ARG A 27 -4.31 14.24 -17.82
CA ARG A 27 -4.79 14.94 -16.60
C ARG A 27 -5.52 13.98 -15.66
N GLU A 28 -6.38 13.14 -16.22
CA GLU A 28 -7.20 12.18 -15.49
C GLU A 28 -6.33 11.10 -14.85
N PHE A 29 -5.42 10.48 -15.61
CA PHE A 29 -4.48 9.48 -15.06
C PHE A 29 -3.56 10.07 -14.01
N ASN A 30 -3.00 11.26 -14.25
CA ASN A 30 -2.10 11.91 -13.30
C ASN A 30 -2.77 12.15 -11.94
N SER A 31 -4.08 12.44 -11.91
CA SER A 31 -4.82 12.58 -10.65
C SER A 31 -4.78 11.28 -9.84
N TYR A 32 -5.07 10.14 -10.45
CA TYR A 32 -5.05 8.83 -9.78
C TYR A 32 -3.63 8.35 -9.46
N VAL A 33 -2.69 8.53 -10.39
CA VAL A 33 -1.27 8.20 -10.21
C VAL A 33 -0.67 8.93 -9.00
N ASN A 34 -0.96 10.23 -8.86
CA ASN A 34 -0.45 11.00 -7.73
C ASN A 34 -1.01 10.49 -6.39
N GLN A 35 -2.29 10.11 -6.35
CA GLN A 35 -2.90 9.55 -5.15
C GLN A 35 -2.28 8.20 -4.81
N LEU A 36 -2.17 7.30 -5.78
CA LEU A 36 -1.60 5.97 -5.60
C LEU A 36 -0.11 6.01 -5.18
N ILE A 37 0.70 6.90 -5.76
CA ILE A 37 2.11 7.05 -5.36
C ILE A 37 2.18 7.53 -3.90
N ARG A 38 1.32 8.46 -3.50
CA ARG A 38 1.29 8.96 -2.12
C ARG A 38 0.88 7.86 -1.15
N SER A 39 -0.24 7.20 -1.37
CA SER A 39 -0.76 6.18 -0.45
C SER A 39 0.19 4.98 -0.33
N SER A 40 0.68 4.45 -1.45
CA SER A 40 1.64 3.33 -1.43
C SER A 40 2.96 3.69 -0.74
N SER A 41 3.44 4.93 -0.89
CA SER A 41 4.62 5.44 -0.17
C SER A 41 4.33 5.60 1.33
N SER A 42 3.13 6.08 1.69
CA SER A 42 2.66 6.19 3.07
C SER A 42 2.62 4.83 3.77
N VAL A 43 2.22 3.75 3.10
CA VAL A 43 2.27 2.38 3.66
C VAL A 43 3.69 2.05 4.17
N ALA A 44 4.70 2.26 3.33
CA ALA A 44 6.10 1.99 3.69
C ALA A 44 6.63 2.93 4.78
N ALA A 45 6.32 4.23 4.68
CA ALA A 45 6.77 5.22 5.65
C ALA A 45 6.15 4.99 7.04
N ASN A 46 4.83 4.78 7.10
CA ASN A 46 4.12 4.56 8.35
C ASN A 46 4.47 3.20 8.97
N TYR A 47 4.68 2.14 8.18
CA TYR A 47 5.13 0.87 8.73
C TYR A 47 6.53 0.98 9.36
N ARG A 48 7.44 1.77 8.79
CA ARG A 48 8.73 2.08 9.44
C ARG A 48 8.53 2.83 10.77
N ALA A 49 7.54 3.73 10.83
CA ALA A 49 7.21 4.49 12.03
C ALA A 49 6.60 3.63 13.15
N VAL A 50 5.88 2.55 12.81
CA VAL A 50 5.40 1.54 13.79
C VAL A 50 6.55 1.03 14.66
N GLY A 51 7.73 0.85 14.05
CA GLY A 51 8.94 0.43 14.75
C GLY A 51 9.50 1.41 15.78
N ARG A 52 8.96 2.64 15.86
CA ARG A 52 9.30 3.69 16.84
C ARG A 52 8.13 4.03 17.76
N ALA A 53 7.11 3.17 17.85
CA ALA A 53 5.97 3.37 18.73
C ALA A 53 6.41 3.51 20.19
N LYS A 54 5.78 4.44 20.92
CA LYS A 54 6.12 4.77 22.32
C LYS A 54 5.26 4.04 23.34
N SER A 55 4.15 3.47 22.90
CA SER A 55 3.22 2.71 23.73
C SER A 55 2.46 1.71 22.87
N LYS A 56 1.75 0.78 23.52
CA LYS A 56 0.85 -0.16 22.85
C LYS A 56 -0.26 0.55 22.06
N ALA A 57 -0.83 1.62 22.62
CA ALA A 57 -1.84 2.43 21.94
C ALA A 57 -1.27 3.15 20.71
N ASP A 58 -0.07 3.74 20.82
CA ASP A 58 0.61 4.38 19.70
C ASP A 58 0.99 3.37 18.60
N PHE A 59 1.44 2.16 18.99
CA PHE A 59 1.71 1.07 18.06
C PHE A 59 0.47 0.68 17.24
N ILE A 60 -0.67 0.48 17.90
CA ILE A 60 -1.94 0.18 17.24
C ILE A 60 -2.38 1.33 16.34
N ASN A 61 -2.27 2.58 16.81
CA ASN A 61 -2.66 3.75 16.02
C ASN A 61 -1.82 3.88 14.74
N LYS A 62 -0.50 3.66 14.83
CA LYS A 62 0.37 3.69 13.65
C LYS A 62 0.06 2.55 12.68
N LEU A 63 -0.28 1.36 13.18
CA LEU A 63 -0.71 0.25 12.32
C LEU A 63 -2.02 0.56 11.60
N LYS A 64 -3.00 1.22 12.24
CA LYS A 64 -4.23 1.66 11.57
C LYS A 64 -3.96 2.60 10.40
N ILE A 65 -3.01 3.52 10.56
CA ILE A 65 -2.62 4.39 9.44
C ILE A 65 -2.05 3.55 8.29
N VAL A 66 -1.25 2.51 8.58
CA VAL A 66 -0.76 1.60 7.51
C VAL A 66 -1.90 0.84 6.85
N GLU A 67 -2.90 0.39 7.63
CA GLU A 67 -4.11 -0.29 7.14
C GLU A 67 -4.88 0.62 6.17
N GLU A 68 -5.19 1.85 6.59
CA GLU A 68 -5.91 2.85 5.79
C GLU A 68 -5.19 3.16 4.46
N GLU A 69 -3.86 3.36 4.50
CA GLU A 69 -3.07 3.70 3.32
C GLU A 69 -2.90 2.51 2.37
N ALA A 70 -2.90 1.27 2.88
CA ALA A 70 -2.82 0.06 2.07
C ALA A 70 -4.15 -0.22 1.36
N ASP A 71 -5.27 -0.04 2.07
CA ASP A 71 -6.62 -0.12 1.51
C ASP A 71 -6.85 0.97 0.44
N GLU A 72 -6.44 2.21 0.72
CA GLU A 72 -6.50 3.29 -0.27
C GLU A 72 -5.62 2.99 -1.51
N SER A 73 -4.44 2.40 -1.31
CA SER A 73 -3.59 1.96 -2.43
C SER A 73 -4.29 0.88 -3.27
N GLN A 74 -4.94 -0.09 -2.61
CA GLN A 74 -5.69 -1.15 -3.28
C GLN A 74 -6.81 -0.56 -4.14
N PHE A 75 -7.62 0.33 -3.58
CA PHE A 75 -8.70 1.00 -4.29
C PHE A 75 -8.22 1.69 -5.56
N PHE A 76 -7.12 2.45 -5.50
CA PHE A 76 -6.60 3.12 -6.69
C PHE A 76 -6.03 2.16 -7.73
N LEU A 77 -5.45 1.04 -7.31
CA LEU A 77 -5.01 -0.01 -8.23
C LEU A 77 -6.20 -0.68 -8.94
N GLU A 78 -7.31 -0.93 -8.23
CA GLU A 78 -8.56 -1.46 -8.79
C GLU A 78 -9.14 -0.49 -9.84
N VAL A 79 -9.24 0.80 -9.49
CA VAL A 79 -9.69 1.83 -10.44
C VAL A 79 -8.78 1.87 -11.68
N ILE A 80 -7.46 1.80 -11.49
CA ILE A 80 -6.50 1.77 -12.61
C ILE A 80 -6.66 0.51 -13.46
N ASP A 81 -6.89 -0.68 -12.90
CA ASP A 81 -7.15 -1.91 -13.67
C ASP A 81 -8.40 -1.77 -14.55
N GLU A 82 -9.45 -1.10 -14.03
CA GLU A 82 -10.70 -0.90 -14.77
C GLU A 82 -10.59 0.13 -15.91
N ILE A 83 -9.85 1.22 -15.72
CA ILE A 83 -9.76 2.31 -16.71
C ILE A 83 -8.59 2.18 -17.68
N ASN A 84 -7.56 1.40 -17.33
CA ASN A 84 -6.38 1.22 -18.18
C ASN A 84 -6.70 0.34 -19.38
N THR A 85 -6.34 0.80 -20.57
CA THR A 85 -6.56 0.07 -21.83
C THR A 85 -5.37 -0.81 -22.24
N ASP A 86 -4.20 -0.63 -21.61
CA ASP A 86 -3.01 -1.44 -21.87
C ASP A 86 -3.09 -2.78 -21.12
N LEU A 87 -3.55 -3.81 -21.81
CA LEU A 87 -3.73 -5.15 -21.24
C LEU A 87 -2.41 -5.79 -20.79
N GLU A 88 -1.26 -5.35 -21.30
CA GLU A 88 0.06 -5.86 -20.87
C GLU A 88 0.39 -5.47 -19.43
N LEU A 89 -0.23 -4.39 -18.91
CA LEU A 89 -0.05 -3.96 -17.52
C LEU A 89 -0.99 -4.68 -16.55
N SER A 90 -2.11 -5.26 -17.00
CA SER A 90 -3.11 -5.88 -16.10
C SER A 90 -2.54 -6.98 -15.20
N PRO A 91 -1.63 -7.88 -15.64
CA PRO A 91 -1.00 -8.85 -14.75
C PRO A 91 -0.24 -8.21 -13.59
N GLU A 92 0.46 -7.11 -13.84
CA GLU A 92 1.21 -6.38 -12.81
C GLU A 92 0.27 -5.61 -11.87
N ILE A 93 -0.78 -4.99 -12.42
CA ILE A 93 -1.80 -4.30 -11.61
C ILE A 93 -2.47 -5.30 -10.66
N LYS A 94 -2.91 -6.46 -11.16
CA LYS A 94 -3.51 -7.53 -10.35
C LYS A 94 -2.57 -8.09 -9.29
N ARG A 95 -1.29 -8.24 -9.61
CA ARG A 95 -0.26 -8.63 -8.63
C ARG A 95 -0.17 -7.61 -7.50
N LEU A 96 -0.22 -6.31 -7.82
CA LEU A 96 -0.16 -5.23 -6.84
C LEU A 96 -1.44 -5.10 -6.01
N ILE A 97 -2.62 -5.30 -6.61
CA ILE A 97 -3.90 -5.39 -5.88
C ILE A 97 -3.81 -6.50 -4.83
N LYS A 98 -3.38 -7.70 -5.23
CA LYS A 98 -3.19 -8.84 -4.32
C LYS A 98 -2.18 -8.54 -3.22
N GLU A 99 -1.07 -7.88 -3.54
CA GLU A 99 -0.07 -7.48 -2.55
C GLU A 99 -0.67 -6.47 -1.54
N ALA A 100 -1.46 -5.51 -2.00
CA ALA A 100 -2.12 -4.54 -1.12
C ALA A 100 -3.12 -5.23 -0.15
N ASP A 101 -3.96 -6.14 -0.67
CA ASP A 101 -4.89 -6.94 0.15
C ASP A 101 -4.13 -7.79 1.20
N GLU A 102 -3.03 -8.44 0.80
CA GLU A 102 -2.20 -9.20 1.73
C GLU A 102 -1.56 -8.30 2.80
N LEU A 103 -1.13 -7.08 2.45
CA LEU A 103 -0.63 -6.10 3.42
C LEU A 103 -1.71 -5.66 4.41
N VAL A 104 -2.92 -5.37 3.93
CA VAL A 104 -4.09 -5.05 4.78
C VAL A 104 -4.36 -6.20 5.76
N ALA A 105 -4.48 -7.44 5.25
CA ALA A 105 -4.75 -8.62 6.07
C ALA A 105 -3.70 -8.82 7.18
N ILE A 106 -2.41 -8.65 6.85
CA ILE A 106 -1.30 -8.76 7.82
C ILE A 106 -1.38 -7.67 8.88
N VAL A 107 -1.68 -6.43 8.49
CA VAL A 107 -1.78 -5.29 9.41
C VAL A 107 -2.98 -5.46 10.35
N VAL A 108 -4.14 -5.85 9.83
CA VAL A 108 -5.35 -6.15 10.61
C VAL A 108 -5.08 -7.27 11.62
N ALA A 109 -4.43 -8.35 11.19
CA ALA A 109 -4.03 -9.44 12.09
C ALA A 109 -3.08 -8.93 13.19
N SER A 110 -2.09 -8.11 12.83
CA SER A 110 -1.14 -7.51 13.78
C SER A 110 -1.84 -6.62 14.81
N ILE A 111 -2.84 -5.83 14.40
CA ILE A 111 -3.66 -5.00 15.30
C ILE A 111 -4.46 -5.88 16.26
N LYS A 112 -5.11 -6.95 15.77
CA LYS A 112 -5.87 -7.89 16.60
C LYS A 112 -4.99 -8.55 17.65
N THR A 113 -3.84 -9.08 17.25
CA THR A 113 -2.87 -9.68 18.18
C THR A 113 -2.38 -8.68 19.23
N ALA A 114 -2.05 -7.45 18.80
CA ALA A 114 -1.63 -6.41 19.73
C ALA A 114 -2.74 -6.07 20.73
N ARG A 115 -4.02 -6.04 20.35
CA ARG A 115 -5.10 -5.78 21.32
C ARG A 115 -5.23 -6.88 22.38
N SER A 116 -5.06 -8.15 21.99
CA SER A 116 -5.22 -9.31 22.87
C SER A 116 -4.00 -9.62 23.77
N SER A 117 -2.83 -9.05 23.48
CA SER A 117 -1.58 -9.30 24.21
C SER A 117 -1.40 -8.48 25.48
#